data_AF-G7JL78-F1
#
_entry.id   AF-G7JL78-F1
#
_cell.length_a   1.000
_cell.length_b   1.000
_cell.length_c   1.000
_cell.angle_alpha   90.00
_cell.angle_beta   90.00
_cell.angle_gamma   90.00
#
_symmetry.space_group_name_H-M   'P 1'
#
loop_
_entity.id
_entity.type
_entity.pdbx_description
1 polymer ?
#
loop_
_entity_poly.entity_id
_entity_poly.type
_entity_poly.pdbx_seq_one_letter_code
_entity_poly.pdbx_strand_id
1 'polypeptide(L)'
;MGLVSRTTTTTTQEGLPVSVSTTVPKKKWSNLMPLFVALVVIAEIAFLGRLDMAKNAATVADLFYRSRAVVEGDDFGLEMVGGDKNLELESESCEEWLGREDAVPYSRNFTKEPVFVSGAEQEWKSCSVGCKFGFNGDRKPEAAFGLPQQAGTASVLRSMESAQYYAENNLAMARRRGYHIVMTTSLSSDVPVGYFSWAEYDIMAPIKPKTEKALAAAFISNCGARNFRLQALEALEKTNISIDSYGSCHRNRDGRVDKLETLTRYKFSLAFENSNEEDYVTEKFFQSLVAGTIPVVVGPPNIQDFAPSPGSFLYIKELEDVESVAKSMRYLAENPEAYNQSLRWKYEGPSDSFKALVDMAAVHSSCRLCIHLASKSREKEEKSPDFKKRPCKCTRGSETVYHIYVRERGTFEMESIYLRSSNLTLESFKTAVLTKFTSLNHVPVWKPERPEILKGGDELKVYKIYPAGLTQRQALYTFKFNGDVDFRSHLESNPCAKFEVIFV
;
A
#
# COMPACT_ATOMS: atom_id res chain seq x y z
N MET A 1 -36.31 -6.55 -58.08
CA MET A 1 -37.19 -7.22 -59.06
C MET A 1 -37.94 -8.29 -58.29
N GLY A 2 -39.20 -8.18 -57.87
CA GLY A 2 -40.31 -7.36 -58.31
C GLY A 2 -41.42 -8.31 -58.76
N LEU A 3 -42.42 -8.56 -57.90
CA LEU A 3 -43.80 -8.85 -58.30
C LEU A 3 -44.72 -8.78 -57.09
N VAL A 4 -45.45 -7.66 -57.05
CA VAL A 4 -46.60 -7.36 -56.22
C VAL A 4 -47.84 -7.88 -56.95
N SER A 5 -48.81 -8.42 -56.21
CA SER A 5 -50.21 -8.43 -56.66
C SER A 5 -51.10 -7.85 -55.58
N ARG A 6 -51.93 -6.89 -55.99
CA ARG A 6 -52.87 -6.05 -55.23
C ARG A 6 -54.29 -6.54 -55.50
N THR A 7 -55.18 -6.40 -54.51
CA THR A 7 -56.59 -5.94 -54.63
C THR A 7 -57.15 -5.81 -53.19
N THR A 8 -57.37 -4.60 -52.63
CA THR A 8 -58.62 -3.77 -52.58
C THR A 8 -59.81 -4.50 -51.91
N THR A 9 -60.63 -3.97 -50.98
CA THR A 9 -60.93 -2.61 -50.45
C THR A 9 -62.04 -2.81 -49.39
N THR A 10 -62.07 -2.06 -48.27
CA THR A 10 -63.24 -1.26 -47.78
C THR A 10 -63.00 -0.69 -46.38
N THR A 11 -63.52 0.53 -46.16
CA THR A 11 -63.39 1.37 -44.96
C THR A 11 -64.79 1.81 -44.49
N THR A 12 -64.88 2.33 -43.25
CA THR A 12 -66.01 2.95 -42.48
C THR A 12 -66.72 1.96 -41.53
N GLN A 13 -67.08 2.26 -40.27
CA GLN A 13 -67.33 3.53 -39.56
C GLN A 13 -67.30 3.30 -38.01
N GLU A 14 -67.19 4.38 -37.24
CA GLU A 14 -67.05 4.48 -35.77
C GLU A 14 -68.26 4.01 -34.91
N GLY A 15 -67.99 3.64 -33.65
CA GLY A 15 -68.97 3.55 -32.56
C GLY A 15 -68.41 2.98 -31.24
N LEU A 16 -68.06 3.85 -30.29
CA LEU A 16 -67.95 3.56 -28.83
C LEU A 16 -69.38 3.69 -28.20
N PRO A 17 -69.71 3.18 -26.98
CA PRO A 17 -68.85 2.98 -25.80
C PRO A 17 -69.19 1.76 -24.89
N VAL A 18 -68.55 1.75 -23.71
CA VAL A 18 -68.96 1.15 -22.40
C VAL A 18 -68.07 0.04 -21.86
N SER A 19 -67.38 0.46 -20.80
CA SER A 19 -66.54 -0.22 -19.83
C SER A 19 -67.29 -1.20 -18.91
N VAL A 20 -66.71 -2.37 -18.68
CA VAL A 20 -66.88 -3.13 -17.43
C VAL A 20 -65.49 -3.51 -16.91
N SER A 21 -65.28 -3.17 -15.64
CA SER A 21 -64.04 -3.28 -14.89
C SER A 21 -63.72 -4.71 -14.46
N THR A 22 -62.46 -5.12 -14.62
CA THR A 22 -61.83 -6.14 -13.78
C THR A 22 -60.48 -5.62 -13.27
N THR A 23 -60.46 -5.37 -11.97
CA THR A 23 -59.34 -4.91 -11.15
C THR A 23 -58.29 -6.01 -10.97
N VAL A 24 -57.06 -5.76 -11.44
CA VAL A 24 -55.85 -6.53 -11.08
C VAL A 24 -55.01 -5.66 -10.13
N PRO A 25 -54.56 -6.16 -8.97
CA PRO A 25 -53.91 -5.33 -7.96
C PRO A 25 -52.49 -4.95 -8.40
N LYS A 26 -52.23 -3.65 -8.57
CA LYS A 26 -50.88 -3.10 -8.71
C LYS A 26 -50.12 -3.31 -7.39
N LYS A 27 -49.19 -4.26 -7.38
CA LYS A 27 -48.23 -4.44 -6.28
C LYS A 27 -47.26 -3.25 -6.32
N LYS A 28 -47.42 -2.31 -5.38
CA LYS A 28 -46.48 -1.22 -5.13
C LYS A 28 -45.10 -1.82 -4.87
N TRP A 29 -44.17 -1.66 -5.79
CA TRP A 29 -42.77 -1.99 -5.52
C TRP A 29 -42.21 -0.90 -4.62
N SER A 30 -41.77 -1.34 -3.45
CA SER A 30 -41.43 -0.51 -2.31
C SER A 30 -40.14 0.28 -2.56
N ASN A 31 -40.12 1.55 -2.13
CA ASN A 31 -38.95 2.44 -2.04
C ASN A 31 -37.87 1.95 -1.03
N LEU A 32 -37.75 0.64 -0.82
CA LEU A 32 -36.88 0.01 0.19
C LEU A 32 -35.54 -0.47 -0.38
N MET A 33 -35.31 -0.40 -1.70
CA MET A 33 -34.04 -0.82 -2.32
C MET A 33 -32.82 -0.02 -1.80
N PRO A 34 -32.88 1.32 -1.66
CA PRO A 34 -31.78 2.10 -1.06
C PRO A 34 -31.55 1.75 0.42
N LEU A 35 -32.62 1.40 1.14
CA LEU A 35 -32.58 0.97 2.54
C LEU A 35 -31.95 -0.43 2.70
N PHE A 36 -32.18 -1.33 1.76
CA PHE A 36 -31.54 -2.65 1.75
C PHE A 36 -30.04 -2.55 1.42
N VAL A 37 -29.64 -1.67 0.49
CA VAL A 37 -28.23 -1.42 0.19
C VAL A 37 -27.53 -0.76 1.38
N ALA A 38 -28.17 0.21 2.04
CA ALA A 38 -27.65 0.82 3.26
C ALA A 38 -27.54 -0.18 4.43
N LEU A 39 -28.51 -1.09 4.59
CA LEU A 39 -28.47 -2.14 5.60
C LEU A 39 -27.35 -3.17 5.35
N VAL A 40 -27.05 -3.50 4.10
CA VAL A 40 -25.93 -4.40 3.76
C VAL A 40 -24.59 -3.72 4.05
N VAL A 41 -24.44 -2.43 3.70
CA VAL A 41 -23.22 -1.66 4.01
C VAL A 41 -23.05 -1.47 5.52
N ILE A 42 -24.13 -1.22 6.28
CA ILE A 42 -24.09 -1.12 7.75
C ILE A 42 -23.79 -2.49 8.39
N ALA A 43 -24.30 -3.59 7.83
CA ALA A 43 -24.00 -4.93 8.32
C ALA A 43 -22.54 -5.34 8.07
N GLU A 44 -21.93 -4.94 6.95
CA GLU A 44 -20.49 -5.14 6.70
C GLU A 44 -19.61 -4.27 7.61
N ILE A 45 -20.00 -3.02 7.89
CA ILE A 45 -19.30 -2.15 8.85
C ILE A 45 -19.43 -2.69 10.29
N ALA A 46 -20.60 -3.21 10.67
CA ALA A 46 -20.81 -3.80 11.99
C ALA A 46 -20.11 -5.17 12.16
N PHE A 47 -19.88 -5.90 11.07
CA PHE A 47 -19.07 -7.13 11.08
C PHE A 47 -17.58 -6.82 11.29
N LEU A 48 -17.07 -5.72 10.74
CA LEU A 48 -15.71 -5.23 11.01
C LEU A 48 -15.55 -4.67 12.44
N GLY A 49 -16.61 -4.12 13.05
CA GLY A 49 -16.59 -3.60 14.42
C GLY A 49 -16.68 -4.65 15.54
N ARG A 50 -17.01 -5.92 15.24
CA ARG A 50 -17.18 -6.97 16.26
C ARG A 50 -15.94 -7.81 16.55
N LEU A 51 -14.86 -7.64 15.80
CA LEU A 51 -13.59 -8.32 16.07
C LEU A 51 -12.74 -7.64 17.16
N ASP A 52 -13.16 -6.49 17.70
CA ASP A 52 -12.35 -5.69 18.62
C ASP A 52 -12.91 -5.53 20.06
N MET A 53 -13.78 -6.45 20.49
CA MET A 53 -14.38 -6.42 21.84
C MET A 53 -13.97 -7.59 22.74
N ALA A 54 -12.79 -8.20 22.51
CA ALA A 54 -12.29 -9.30 23.34
C ALA A 54 -10.83 -9.20 23.80
N LYS A 55 -10.17 -8.03 23.67
CA LYS A 55 -8.80 -7.82 24.20
C LYS A 55 -8.63 -6.65 25.18
N ASN A 56 -9.69 -5.91 25.50
CA ASN A 56 -9.63 -4.72 26.37
C ASN A 56 -9.90 -5.01 27.86
N ALA A 57 -9.28 -6.05 28.42
CA ALA A 57 -9.37 -6.34 29.86
C ALA A 57 -8.02 -6.57 30.57
N ALA A 58 -6.88 -6.35 29.91
CA ALA A 58 -5.55 -6.64 30.49
C ALA A 58 -4.50 -5.52 30.36
N THR A 59 -4.88 -4.29 29.98
CA THR A 59 -3.92 -3.18 29.75
C THR A 59 -4.05 -2.00 30.72
N VAL A 60 -4.84 -2.13 31.79
CA VAL A 60 -5.04 -1.05 32.78
C VAL A 60 -4.08 -1.15 33.99
N ALA A 61 -3.23 -2.17 34.07
CA ALA A 61 -2.37 -2.41 35.24
C ALA A 61 -0.92 -1.90 35.14
N ASP A 62 -0.46 -1.40 33.98
CA ASP A 62 0.97 -1.06 33.80
C ASP A 62 1.25 0.44 33.62
N LEU A 63 0.22 1.29 33.76
CA LEU A 63 0.30 2.74 33.57
C LEU A 63 0.57 3.54 34.86
N PHE A 64 0.87 2.87 35.98
CA PHE A 64 1.03 3.52 37.29
C PHE A 64 2.45 3.48 37.89
N TYR A 65 3.49 3.05 37.16
CA TYR A 65 4.84 2.94 37.73
C TYR A 65 5.97 3.70 37.03
N ARG A 66 5.69 4.84 36.38
CA ARG A 66 6.76 5.72 35.90
C ARG A 66 6.43 7.21 35.93
N SER A 67 6.12 7.72 37.13
CA SER A 67 6.07 9.15 37.39
C SER A 67 6.61 9.45 38.79
N ARG A 68 7.92 9.71 38.91
CA ARG A 68 8.52 10.60 39.93
C ARG A 68 10.04 10.62 39.83
N ALA A 69 10.58 11.78 39.43
CA ALA A 69 11.74 12.42 40.06
C ALA A 69 11.87 13.83 39.47
N VAL A 70 11.24 14.79 40.15
CA VAL A 70 11.59 16.21 40.09
C VAL A 70 12.60 16.41 41.21
N VAL A 71 13.76 17.00 40.91
CA VAL A 71 14.69 17.53 41.91
C VAL A 71 15.04 18.94 41.48
N GLU A 72 14.67 19.88 42.35
CA GLU A 72 15.08 21.28 42.39
C GLU A 72 16.59 21.38 42.67
N GLY A 73 17.25 22.39 42.11
CA GLY A 73 18.65 22.71 42.40
C GLY A 73 18.90 24.20 42.20
N ASP A 74 19.42 24.81 43.26
CA ASP A 74 19.52 26.23 43.57
C ASP A 74 20.34 27.12 42.61
N ASP A 75 19.97 28.40 42.69
CA ASP A 75 20.66 29.61 42.28
C ASP A 75 22.05 29.77 42.94
N PHE A 76 23.08 29.96 42.13
CA PHE A 76 24.31 30.65 42.54
C PHE A 76 24.91 31.38 41.32
N GLY A 77 24.80 32.71 41.34
CA GLY A 77 25.44 33.59 40.39
C GLY A 77 26.96 33.54 40.49
N LEU A 78 27.61 33.42 39.33
CA LEU A 78 29.02 33.74 39.15
C LEU A 78 29.19 34.46 37.81
N GLU A 79 29.46 35.77 37.88
CA GLU A 79 29.99 36.54 36.76
C GLU A 79 31.34 35.94 36.35
N MET A 80 31.45 35.50 35.10
CA MET A 80 32.74 35.15 34.48
C MET A 80 32.96 36.04 33.26
N VAL A 81 34.02 36.82 33.41
CA VAL A 81 34.60 37.79 32.49
C VAL A 81 34.91 37.16 31.13
N GLY A 82 34.69 37.94 30.07
CA GLY A 82 34.97 37.57 28.69
C GLY A 82 36.42 37.12 28.48
N GLY A 83 36.56 35.94 27.88
CA GLY A 83 37.81 35.37 27.41
C GLY A 83 37.57 34.66 26.07
N ASP A 84 38.50 34.86 25.15
CA ASP A 84 38.56 34.44 23.75
C ASP A 84 37.77 33.19 23.31
N LYS A 85 36.83 33.39 22.38
CA LYS A 85 36.14 32.33 21.60
C LYS A 85 37.01 31.67 20.51
N ASN A 86 38.32 31.92 20.48
CA ASN A 86 39.20 31.53 19.37
C ASN A 86 40.14 30.34 19.66
N LEU A 87 40.03 29.68 20.82
CA LEU A 87 40.93 28.58 21.20
C LEU A 87 40.28 27.18 21.32
N GLU A 88 38.96 27.03 21.14
CA GLU A 88 38.29 25.71 21.13
C GLU A 88 38.12 25.10 19.71
N LEU A 89 38.52 25.81 18.66
CA LEU A 89 38.26 25.41 17.26
C LEU A 89 39.28 24.41 16.68
N GLU A 90 40.35 24.05 17.38
CA GLU A 90 41.39 23.16 16.86
C GLU A 90 41.16 21.65 17.13
N SER A 91 40.11 21.26 17.86
CA SER A 91 39.85 19.83 18.20
C SER A 91 38.50 19.26 17.72
N GLU A 92 37.54 20.09 17.31
CA GLU A 92 36.20 19.61 16.87
C GLU A 92 36.32 18.76 15.60
N SER A 93 35.72 17.57 15.54
CA SER A 93 35.74 16.73 14.35
C SER A 93 34.84 17.26 13.22
N CYS A 94 35.05 16.82 11.98
CA CYS A 94 34.15 17.18 10.88
C CYS A 94 32.69 16.75 11.15
N GLU A 95 32.48 15.63 11.84
CA GLU A 95 31.14 15.10 12.13
C GLU A 95 30.42 15.98 13.16
N GLU A 96 31.12 16.41 14.23
CA GLU A 96 30.58 17.33 15.24
C GLU A 96 30.27 18.70 14.63
N TRP A 97 31.19 19.24 13.84
CA TRP A 97 31.00 20.51 13.15
C TRP A 97 29.82 20.46 12.18
N LEU A 98 29.72 19.42 11.34
CA LEU A 98 28.59 19.23 10.42
C LEU A 98 27.27 19.06 11.17
N GLY A 99 27.27 18.27 12.26
CA GLY A 99 26.09 18.08 13.09
C GLY A 99 25.55 19.40 13.65
N ARG A 100 26.43 20.35 13.97
CA ARG A 100 26.07 21.68 14.48
C ARG A 100 25.66 22.65 13.38
N GLU A 101 26.43 22.76 12.31
CA GLU A 101 26.17 23.72 11.21
C GLU A 101 25.00 23.31 10.31
N ASP A 102 24.76 22.01 10.11
CA ASP A 102 23.63 21.53 9.30
C ASP A 102 22.33 21.39 10.10
N ALA A 103 22.35 21.56 11.43
CA ALA A 103 21.19 21.51 12.33
C ALA A 103 20.32 22.78 12.23
N VAL A 104 19.75 23.00 11.05
CA VAL A 104 18.79 24.08 10.80
C VAL A 104 17.40 23.65 11.29
N PRO A 105 16.80 24.36 12.27
CA PRO A 105 15.49 24.00 12.80
C PRO A 105 14.39 24.26 11.76
N TYR A 106 13.46 23.32 11.62
CA TYR A 106 12.23 23.56 10.87
C TYR A 106 11.27 24.45 11.67
N SER A 107 10.55 25.31 10.96
CA SER A 107 9.58 26.26 11.51
C SER A 107 8.45 25.61 12.30
N ARG A 108 8.04 24.39 11.91
CA ARG A 108 6.88 23.70 12.47
C ARG A 108 7.27 22.48 13.30
N ASN A 109 6.73 22.41 14.51
CA ASN A 109 6.78 21.22 15.36
C ASN A 109 5.48 20.42 15.22
N PHE A 110 5.53 19.29 14.52
CA PHE A 110 4.33 18.47 14.25
C PHE A 110 3.74 17.78 15.48
N THR A 111 4.49 17.65 16.59
CA THR A 111 3.94 17.14 17.85
C THR A 111 2.99 18.15 18.49
N LYS A 112 3.30 19.46 18.37
CA LYS A 112 2.46 20.55 18.89
C LYS A 112 1.38 20.96 17.88
N GLU A 113 1.76 21.01 16.60
CA GLU A 113 0.92 21.44 15.49
C GLU A 113 0.76 20.31 14.47
N PRO A 114 -0.06 19.29 14.77
CA PRO A 114 -0.17 18.09 13.95
C PRO A 114 -0.75 18.40 12.58
N VAL A 115 -0.40 17.59 11.57
CA VAL A 115 -1.03 17.61 10.25
C VAL A 115 -2.54 17.46 10.42
N PHE A 116 -3.31 18.34 9.79
CA PHE A 116 -4.78 18.28 9.83
C PHE A 116 -5.37 17.96 8.46
N VAL A 117 -6.06 16.82 8.37
CA VAL A 117 -6.75 16.36 7.16
C VAL A 117 -8.25 16.37 7.39
N SER A 118 -9.00 17.01 6.49
CA SER A 118 -10.46 16.97 6.54
C SER A 118 -10.99 15.68 5.95
N GLY A 119 -11.77 14.96 6.76
CA GLY A 119 -12.35 13.67 6.41
C GLY A 119 -12.96 13.00 7.63
N ALA A 120 -13.57 11.83 7.43
CA ALA A 120 -14.03 10.99 8.51
C ALA A 120 -12.89 10.72 9.50
N GLU A 121 -13.23 10.61 10.79
CA GLU A 121 -12.26 10.15 11.79
C GLU A 121 -11.70 8.79 11.37
N GLN A 122 -10.45 8.57 11.74
CA GLN A 122 -9.68 7.41 11.35
C GLN A 122 -8.89 6.96 12.57
N GLU A 123 -9.05 5.69 12.93
CA GLU A 123 -8.32 5.09 14.04
C GLU A 123 -7.09 4.34 13.50
N TRP A 124 -5.95 4.61 14.09
CA TRP A 124 -4.72 3.84 13.92
C TRP A 124 -3.89 3.94 15.21
N LYS A 125 -3.07 2.93 15.51
CA LYS A 125 -2.35 2.84 16.80
C LYS A 125 -1.40 4.01 17.05
N SER A 126 -0.56 4.33 16.08
CA SER A 126 0.42 5.43 16.18
C SER A 126 0.84 5.91 14.79
N CYS A 127 1.38 7.13 14.71
CA CYS A 127 1.98 7.67 13.51
C CYS A 127 3.28 8.38 13.88
N SER A 128 4.28 8.29 13.01
CA SER A 128 5.60 8.90 13.23
C SER A 128 5.59 10.43 13.13
N VAL A 129 4.48 11.02 12.69
CA VAL A 129 4.22 12.45 12.67
C VAL A 129 2.88 12.74 13.33
N GLY A 130 2.78 13.86 14.05
CA GLY A 130 1.50 14.30 14.60
C GLY A 130 0.48 14.48 13.48
N CYS A 131 -0.65 13.77 13.57
CA CYS A 131 -1.62 13.62 12.49
C CYS A 131 -3.03 13.55 13.09
N LYS A 132 -3.96 14.36 12.57
CA LYS A 132 -5.36 14.42 13.02
C LYS A 132 -6.30 14.49 11.82
N PHE A 133 -7.36 13.69 11.88
CA PHE A 133 -8.45 13.69 10.91
C PHE A 133 -9.72 14.21 11.58
N GLY A 134 -10.55 14.93 10.84
CA GLY A 134 -11.85 15.36 11.33
C GLY A 134 -12.41 16.56 10.57
N PHE A 135 -13.57 17.04 11.03
CA PHE A 135 -14.21 18.25 10.51
C PHE A 135 -14.11 19.33 11.59
N ASN A 136 -13.19 20.28 11.43
CA ASN A 136 -13.01 21.39 12.36
C ASN A 136 -13.20 22.71 11.59
N GLY A 137 -14.20 23.49 11.99
CA GLY A 137 -14.52 24.78 11.36
C GLY A 137 -13.49 25.89 11.64
N ASP A 138 -12.75 25.77 12.75
CA ASP A 138 -11.84 26.82 13.23
C ASP A 138 -10.42 26.66 12.67
N ARG A 139 -10.06 25.45 12.21
CA ARG A 139 -8.74 25.16 11.64
C ARG A 139 -8.84 24.77 10.18
N LYS A 140 -8.18 25.53 9.31
CA LYS A 140 -8.07 25.19 7.89
C LYS A 140 -7.30 23.87 7.70
N PRO A 141 -7.86 22.88 6.99
CA PRO A 141 -7.18 21.62 6.70
C PRO A 141 -6.09 21.80 5.65
N GLU A 142 -5.01 21.04 5.82
CA GLU A 142 -3.92 20.96 4.85
C GLU A 142 -4.32 20.13 3.63
N ALA A 143 -5.17 19.12 3.85
CA ALA A 143 -5.71 18.29 2.79
C ALA A 143 -7.17 17.90 3.07
N ALA A 144 -7.94 17.63 2.02
CA ALA A 144 -9.31 17.14 2.11
C ALA A 144 -9.60 16.13 1.00
N PHE A 145 -10.38 15.10 1.30
CA PHE A 145 -10.81 14.12 0.29
C PHE A 145 -11.85 14.70 -0.67
N GLY A 146 -11.74 14.33 -1.95
CA GLY A 146 -12.61 14.85 -3.00
C GLY A 146 -12.11 16.15 -3.61
N LEU A 147 -12.90 16.73 -4.53
CA LEU A 147 -12.51 17.95 -5.23
C LEU A 147 -12.47 19.16 -4.27
N PRO A 148 -11.50 20.08 -4.44
CA PRO A 148 -11.31 21.17 -3.50
C PRO A 148 -12.43 22.20 -3.63
N GLN A 149 -13.00 22.63 -2.50
CA GLN A 149 -13.94 23.76 -2.41
C GLN A 149 -13.28 25.06 -1.89
N GLN A 150 -12.05 24.99 -1.35
CA GLN A 150 -11.36 26.13 -0.73
C GLN A 150 -9.90 26.27 -1.20
N ALA A 151 -9.47 27.51 -1.43
CA ALA A 151 -8.10 27.80 -1.87
C ALA A 151 -7.08 27.46 -0.77
N GLY A 152 -6.01 26.72 -1.10
CA GLY A 152 -4.91 26.39 -0.19
C GLY A 152 -5.09 25.13 0.66
N THR A 153 -6.09 24.30 0.36
CA THR A 153 -6.23 22.93 0.89
C THR A 153 -5.96 21.94 -0.24
N ALA A 154 -5.05 20.98 -0.02
CA ALA A 154 -4.72 19.98 -1.02
C ALA A 154 -5.89 19.00 -1.23
N SER A 155 -6.34 18.84 -2.47
CA SER A 155 -7.37 17.87 -2.81
C SER A 155 -6.79 16.46 -2.93
N VAL A 156 -7.42 15.49 -2.29
CA VAL A 156 -7.01 14.08 -2.23
C VAL A 156 -8.00 13.20 -2.99
N LEU A 157 -7.51 12.49 -4.00
CA LEU A 157 -8.23 11.36 -4.61
C LEU A 157 -7.83 10.09 -3.87
N ARG A 158 -8.80 9.36 -3.31
CA ARG A 158 -8.59 8.02 -2.75
C ARG A 158 -9.55 7.04 -3.38
N SER A 159 -9.03 6.02 -4.05
CA SER A 159 -9.83 4.95 -4.65
C SER A 159 -9.00 3.69 -4.79
N MET A 160 -9.61 2.53 -4.54
CA MET A 160 -8.98 1.23 -4.82
C MET A 160 -9.54 0.60 -6.10
N GLU A 161 -10.31 1.35 -6.89
CA GLU A 161 -10.90 0.89 -8.14
C GLU A 161 -9.96 1.13 -9.33
N SER A 162 -10.10 0.31 -10.37
CA SER A 162 -9.29 0.43 -11.58
C SER A 162 -9.62 1.70 -12.39
N ALA A 163 -8.58 2.35 -12.91
CA ALA A 163 -8.69 3.45 -13.87
C ALA A 163 -9.33 3.03 -15.19
N GLN A 164 -9.32 1.73 -15.51
CA GLN A 164 -10.05 1.21 -16.65
C GLN A 164 -11.55 1.38 -16.48
N TYR A 165 -12.11 1.39 -15.27
CA TYR A 165 -13.54 1.66 -15.02
C TYR A 165 -13.80 3.13 -14.72
N TYR A 166 -12.93 3.73 -13.91
CA TYR A 166 -13.04 5.10 -13.43
C TYR A 166 -11.83 5.88 -13.87
N ALA A 167 -11.90 6.51 -15.04
CA ALA A 167 -10.76 7.15 -15.66
C ALA A 167 -10.10 8.23 -14.76
N GLU A 168 -10.82 8.77 -13.77
CA GLU A 168 -10.28 9.67 -12.73
C GLU A 168 -9.19 9.05 -11.87
N ASN A 169 -9.16 7.73 -11.74
CA ASN A 169 -8.11 7.02 -10.99
C ASN A 169 -6.79 6.93 -11.78
N ASN A 170 -6.79 7.25 -13.08
CA ASN A 170 -5.54 7.42 -13.82
C ASN A 170 -4.78 8.63 -13.27
N LEU A 171 -3.51 8.45 -12.89
CA LEU A 171 -2.70 9.49 -12.25
C LEU A 171 -2.67 10.80 -13.05
N ALA A 172 -2.43 10.73 -14.36
CA ALA A 172 -2.36 11.92 -15.21
C ALA A 172 -3.73 12.60 -15.32
N MET A 173 -4.81 11.83 -15.37
CA MET A 173 -6.16 12.38 -15.43
C MET A 173 -6.61 12.99 -14.09
N ALA A 174 -6.25 12.37 -12.96
CA ALA A 174 -6.48 12.91 -11.63
C ALA A 174 -5.82 14.30 -11.49
N ARG A 175 -4.57 14.43 -11.93
CA ARG A 175 -3.87 15.74 -11.96
C ARG A 175 -4.59 16.76 -12.81
N ARG A 176 -5.01 16.39 -14.03
CA ARG A 176 -5.80 17.28 -14.91
C ARG A 176 -7.12 17.71 -14.29
N ARG A 177 -7.71 16.87 -13.43
CA ARG A 177 -8.93 17.19 -12.65
C ARG A 177 -8.67 18.01 -11.39
N GLY A 178 -7.42 18.37 -11.10
CA GLY A 178 -7.07 19.25 -9.97
C GLY A 178 -6.77 18.53 -8.66
N TYR A 179 -6.61 17.20 -8.67
CA TYR A 179 -6.17 16.47 -7.47
C TYR A 179 -4.69 16.72 -7.20
N HIS A 180 -4.40 17.20 -6.00
CA HIS A 180 -3.04 17.50 -5.55
C HIS A 180 -2.33 16.23 -5.05
N ILE A 181 -3.10 15.29 -4.49
CA ILE A 181 -2.61 14.02 -3.97
C ILE A 181 -3.49 12.90 -4.52
N VAL A 182 -2.88 11.85 -5.04
CA VAL A 182 -3.55 10.65 -5.55
C VAL A 182 -3.13 9.45 -4.72
N MET A 183 -4.14 8.71 -4.26
CA MET A 183 -4.03 7.51 -3.44
C MET A 183 -4.81 6.38 -4.12
N THR A 184 -4.10 5.53 -4.87
CA THR A 184 -4.70 4.43 -5.64
C THR A 184 -3.92 3.12 -5.46
N THR A 185 -4.39 2.03 -6.05
CA THR A 185 -3.63 0.76 -6.08
C THR A 185 -2.26 0.91 -6.77
N SER A 186 -2.13 1.84 -7.72
CA SER A 186 -0.86 2.15 -8.36
C SER A 186 0.23 2.50 -7.34
N LEU A 187 1.32 1.74 -7.36
CA LEU A 187 2.55 2.00 -6.59
C LEU A 187 3.28 3.26 -7.09
N SER A 188 2.85 3.83 -8.22
CA SER A 188 3.30 5.13 -8.74
C SER A 188 2.46 6.32 -8.21
N SER A 189 1.40 6.08 -7.45
CA SER A 189 0.63 7.14 -6.79
C SER A 189 1.43 7.78 -5.63
N ASP A 190 1.02 8.95 -5.15
CA ASP A 190 1.73 9.67 -4.08
C ASP A 190 1.74 8.87 -2.78
N VAL A 191 0.62 8.23 -2.48
CA VAL A 191 0.42 7.37 -1.31
C VAL A 191 -0.39 6.14 -1.73
N PRO A 192 0.27 5.04 -2.15
CA PRO A 192 -0.42 3.87 -2.65
C PRO A 192 -1.33 3.20 -1.61
N VAL A 193 -2.47 2.67 -2.05
CA VAL A 193 -3.45 1.95 -1.24
C VAL A 193 -3.73 0.62 -1.92
N GLY A 194 -3.03 -0.44 -1.49
CA GLY A 194 -3.13 -1.78 -2.07
C GLY A 194 -3.94 -2.73 -1.20
N TYR A 195 -4.32 -3.88 -1.77
CA TYR A 195 -5.06 -4.96 -1.09
C TYR A 195 -4.14 -5.96 -0.38
N PHE A 196 -3.13 -5.47 0.32
CA PHE A 196 -2.17 -6.32 1.03
C PHE A 196 -1.84 -5.75 2.39
N SER A 197 -1.81 -6.60 3.40
CA SER A 197 -1.47 -6.26 4.78
C SER A 197 -1.30 -7.53 5.59
N TRP A 198 -0.31 -7.55 6.49
CA TRP A 198 -0.18 -8.62 7.49
C TRP A 198 -1.31 -8.61 8.52
N ALA A 199 -1.92 -7.44 8.76
CA ALA A 199 -3.01 -7.28 9.72
C ALA A 199 -4.36 -7.75 9.16
N GLU A 200 -4.60 -7.58 7.86
CA GLU A 200 -5.87 -7.93 7.21
C GLU A 200 -5.86 -9.35 6.61
N TYR A 201 -4.69 -9.82 6.17
CA TYR A 201 -4.53 -11.11 5.52
C TYR A 201 -3.55 -11.98 6.29
N ASP A 202 -4.04 -13.11 6.81
CA ASP A 202 -3.18 -14.16 7.38
C ASP A 202 -2.46 -14.93 6.25
N ILE A 203 -1.55 -14.23 5.56
CA ILE A 203 -0.83 -14.75 4.39
C ILE A 203 0.02 -15.96 4.76
N MET A 204 0.39 -16.12 6.04
CA MET A 204 1.15 -17.27 6.54
C MET A 204 0.27 -18.35 7.16
N ALA A 205 -1.06 -18.27 7.02
CA ALA A 205 -1.98 -19.30 7.48
C ALA A 205 -1.55 -20.70 7.01
N PRO A 206 -1.62 -21.73 7.87
CA PRO A 206 -1.26 -23.10 7.52
C PRO A 206 -2.06 -23.64 6.34
N ILE A 207 -1.39 -24.41 5.48
CA ILE A 207 -2.03 -25.04 4.32
C ILE A 207 -2.95 -26.16 4.81
N LYS A 208 -4.24 -26.10 4.43
CA LYS A 208 -5.20 -27.19 4.64
C LYS A 208 -5.15 -28.24 3.51
N PRO A 209 -5.52 -29.51 3.79
CA PRO A 209 -5.65 -30.53 2.75
C PRO A 209 -6.60 -30.11 1.63
N LYS A 210 -6.23 -30.38 0.38
CA LYS A 210 -7.08 -30.09 -0.79
C LYS A 210 -8.02 -31.26 -1.03
N THR A 211 -9.31 -31.06 -0.76
CA THR A 211 -10.31 -32.14 -0.73
C THR A 211 -11.29 -32.10 -1.91
N GLU A 212 -11.36 -31.00 -2.64
CA GLU A 212 -12.30 -30.86 -3.75
C GLU A 212 -11.80 -31.61 -4.99
N LYS A 213 -12.75 -32.20 -5.72
CA LYS A 213 -12.45 -32.95 -6.96
C LYS A 213 -12.16 -32.02 -8.13
N ALA A 214 -12.82 -30.86 -8.18
CA ALA A 214 -12.52 -29.85 -9.18
C ALA A 214 -11.15 -29.24 -8.90
N LEU A 215 -10.38 -29.00 -9.96
CA LEU A 215 -9.01 -28.50 -9.85
C LEU A 215 -8.99 -27.07 -9.30
N ALA A 216 -9.93 -26.24 -9.76
CA ALA A 216 -9.97 -24.82 -9.44
C ALA A 216 -11.34 -24.36 -8.95
N ALA A 217 -11.35 -23.27 -8.18
CA ALA A 217 -12.55 -22.53 -7.83
C ALA A 217 -12.53 -21.10 -8.35
N ALA A 218 -13.70 -20.58 -8.71
CA ALA A 218 -13.88 -19.23 -9.22
C ALA A 218 -15.00 -18.48 -8.47
N PHE A 219 -14.70 -17.25 -8.04
CA PHE A 219 -15.65 -16.36 -7.35
C PHE A 219 -15.81 -15.05 -8.14
N ILE A 220 -16.34 -15.16 -9.36
CA ILE A 220 -16.49 -14.02 -10.28
C ILE A 220 -17.97 -13.63 -10.38
N SER A 221 -18.30 -12.40 -9.97
CA SER A 221 -19.68 -11.90 -10.00
C SER A 221 -19.91 -10.70 -10.94
N ASN A 222 -18.84 -10.03 -11.38
CA ASN A 222 -18.94 -9.01 -12.43
C ASN A 222 -18.67 -9.65 -13.80
N CYS A 223 -19.70 -9.91 -14.60
CA CYS A 223 -19.51 -10.58 -15.90
C CYS A 223 -19.13 -9.60 -17.03
N GLY A 224 -19.29 -8.29 -16.81
CA GLY A 224 -18.93 -7.23 -17.76
C GLY A 224 -17.51 -6.70 -17.55
N ALA A 225 -16.54 -7.60 -17.49
CA ALA A 225 -15.14 -7.21 -17.24
C ALA A 225 -14.55 -6.42 -18.42
N ARG A 226 -13.63 -5.48 -18.14
CA ARG A 226 -12.86 -4.74 -19.17
C ARG A 226 -11.56 -5.48 -19.53
N ASN A 227 -11.64 -6.80 -19.64
CA ASN A 227 -10.56 -7.70 -20.05
C ASN A 227 -11.13 -9.04 -20.53
N PHE A 228 -10.26 -10.01 -20.81
CA PHE A 228 -10.61 -11.31 -21.38
C PHE A 228 -10.86 -12.42 -20.34
N ARG A 229 -11.11 -12.08 -19.07
CA ARG A 229 -11.11 -13.07 -17.98
C ARG A 229 -12.16 -14.18 -18.09
N LEU A 230 -13.33 -13.88 -18.66
CA LEU A 230 -14.38 -14.90 -18.85
C LEU A 230 -14.03 -15.81 -20.03
N GLN A 231 -13.48 -15.26 -21.10
CA GLN A 231 -12.96 -16.03 -22.22
C GLN A 231 -11.82 -16.97 -21.77
N ALA A 232 -10.95 -16.51 -20.86
CA ALA A 232 -9.92 -17.36 -20.25
C ALA A 232 -10.53 -18.48 -19.40
N LEU A 233 -11.56 -18.20 -18.59
CA LEU A 233 -12.28 -19.22 -17.82
C LEU A 233 -12.89 -20.28 -18.74
N GLU A 234 -13.64 -19.86 -19.77
CA GLU A 234 -14.23 -20.77 -20.76
C GLU A 234 -13.18 -21.60 -21.51
N ALA A 235 -12.05 -20.99 -21.86
CA ALA A 235 -10.96 -21.68 -22.52
C ALA A 235 -10.31 -22.72 -21.58
N LEU A 236 -10.13 -22.42 -20.29
CA LEU A 236 -9.67 -23.39 -19.30
C LEU A 236 -10.64 -24.59 -19.20
N GLU A 237 -11.94 -24.34 -19.13
CA GLU A 237 -12.97 -25.40 -19.11
C GLU A 237 -12.88 -26.29 -20.38
N LYS A 238 -12.71 -25.67 -21.56
CA LYS A 238 -12.54 -26.39 -22.85
C LYS A 238 -11.25 -27.21 -22.92
N THR A 239 -10.23 -26.85 -22.13
CA THR A 239 -9.00 -27.65 -22.00
C THR A 239 -9.10 -28.76 -20.94
N ASN A 240 -10.31 -29.13 -20.52
CA ASN A 240 -10.59 -30.14 -19.50
C ASN A 240 -10.06 -29.80 -18.08
N ILE A 241 -9.97 -28.51 -17.74
CA ILE A 241 -9.80 -28.11 -16.34
C ILE A 241 -11.18 -28.01 -15.70
N SER A 242 -11.41 -28.80 -14.65
CA SER A 242 -12.64 -28.74 -13.86
C SER A 242 -12.64 -27.51 -12.95
N ILE A 243 -13.65 -26.65 -13.11
CA ILE A 243 -13.77 -25.38 -12.39
C ILE A 243 -15.12 -25.32 -11.69
N ASP A 244 -15.09 -25.15 -10.37
CA ASP A 244 -16.27 -24.86 -9.56
C ASP A 244 -16.45 -23.33 -9.43
N SER A 245 -17.51 -22.82 -10.06
CA SER A 245 -17.85 -21.40 -10.13
C SER A 245 -18.98 -21.07 -9.16
N TYR A 246 -18.64 -20.32 -8.12
CA TYR A 246 -19.52 -19.90 -7.03
C TYR A 246 -20.11 -18.49 -7.22
N GLY A 247 -19.42 -17.65 -8.01
CA GLY A 247 -19.86 -16.29 -8.33
C GLY A 247 -21.06 -16.27 -9.29
N SER A 248 -21.57 -15.08 -9.60
CA SER A 248 -22.72 -14.93 -10.52
C SER A 248 -22.41 -15.32 -11.96
N CYS A 249 -21.15 -15.30 -12.38
CA CYS A 249 -20.73 -15.71 -13.72
C CYS A 249 -20.39 -17.21 -13.75
N HIS A 250 -20.82 -17.93 -14.80
CA HIS A 250 -20.62 -19.38 -14.95
C HIS A 250 -21.09 -20.23 -13.76
N ARG A 251 -22.00 -19.69 -12.94
CA ARG A 251 -22.44 -20.26 -11.66
C ARG A 251 -22.89 -21.71 -11.79
N ASN A 252 -22.02 -22.65 -11.42
CA ASN A 252 -22.30 -24.08 -11.41
C ASN A 252 -22.32 -24.69 -9.99
N ARG A 253 -21.99 -23.86 -8.97
CA ARG A 253 -22.14 -24.17 -7.54
C ARG A 253 -23.00 -23.12 -6.83
N ASP A 254 -23.49 -23.47 -5.64
CA ASP A 254 -24.18 -22.49 -4.79
C ASP A 254 -23.18 -21.55 -4.12
N GLY A 255 -23.29 -20.26 -4.41
CA GLY A 255 -22.42 -19.22 -3.86
C GLY A 255 -22.67 -18.85 -2.39
N ARG A 256 -23.63 -19.49 -1.70
CA ARG A 256 -23.88 -19.29 -0.26
C ARG A 256 -22.85 -20.04 0.60
N VAL A 257 -21.58 -19.69 0.42
CA VAL A 257 -20.44 -20.29 1.12
C VAL A 257 -19.52 -19.20 1.64
N ASP A 258 -18.75 -19.53 2.67
CA ASP A 258 -17.58 -18.72 3.02
C ASP A 258 -16.51 -18.89 1.92
N LYS A 259 -16.14 -17.77 1.28
CA LYS A 259 -15.20 -17.77 0.16
C LYS A 259 -13.83 -18.31 0.58
N LEU A 260 -13.27 -17.77 1.66
CA LEU A 260 -11.91 -18.08 2.06
C LEU A 260 -11.78 -19.54 2.49
N GLU A 261 -12.69 -20.01 3.35
CA GLU A 261 -12.74 -21.40 3.80
C GLU A 261 -12.95 -22.35 2.62
N THR A 262 -13.77 -21.97 1.63
CA THR A 262 -13.96 -22.76 0.42
C THR A 262 -12.68 -22.88 -0.39
N LEU A 263 -11.98 -21.77 -0.64
CA LEU A 263 -10.71 -21.78 -1.38
C LEU A 263 -9.64 -22.67 -0.73
N THR A 264 -9.67 -22.87 0.60
CA THR A 264 -8.70 -23.74 1.27
C THR A 264 -8.72 -25.19 0.79
N ARG A 265 -9.86 -25.65 0.24
CA ARG A 265 -10.05 -27.02 -0.23
C ARG A 265 -9.64 -27.27 -1.68
N TYR A 266 -9.32 -26.21 -2.44
CA TYR A 266 -8.93 -26.27 -3.85
C TYR A 266 -7.42 -26.14 -4.06
N LYS A 267 -6.89 -26.83 -5.07
CA LYS A 267 -5.50 -26.71 -5.50
C LYS A 267 -5.22 -25.36 -6.16
N PHE A 268 -6.19 -24.86 -6.92
CA PHE A 268 -6.09 -23.59 -7.64
C PHE A 268 -7.26 -22.65 -7.32
N SER A 269 -6.98 -21.36 -7.34
CA SER A 269 -7.99 -20.29 -7.24
C SER A 269 -7.88 -19.39 -8.46
N LEU A 270 -8.98 -19.15 -9.17
CA LEU A 270 -8.99 -18.21 -10.29
C LEU A 270 -9.04 -16.77 -9.75
N ALA A 271 -7.86 -16.19 -9.53
CA ALA A 271 -7.66 -14.83 -9.07
C ALA A 271 -7.72 -13.84 -10.25
N PHE A 272 -8.87 -13.81 -10.94
CA PHE A 272 -9.06 -13.04 -12.16
C PHE A 272 -9.56 -11.64 -11.86
N GLU A 273 -8.71 -10.65 -12.12
CA GLU A 273 -9.06 -9.24 -12.04
C GLU A 273 -10.02 -8.83 -13.15
N ASN A 274 -10.75 -7.74 -12.91
CA ASN A 274 -11.78 -7.24 -13.83
C ASN A 274 -11.21 -6.30 -14.92
N SER A 275 -9.91 -6.04 -14.89
CA SER A 275 -9.13 -5.19 -15.78
C SER A 275 -7.64 -5.57 -15.71
N ASN A 276 -6.86 -5.22 -16.73
CA ASN A 276 -5.42 -5.49 -16.80
C ASN A 276 -4.66 -4.17 -16.63
N GLU A 277 -4.64 -3.64 -15.40
CA GLU A 277 -3.97 -2.39 -15.06
C GLU A 277 -2.75 -2.66 -14.17
N GLU A 278 -1.65 -1.92 -14.39
CA GLU A 278 -0.44 -2.03 -13.60
C GLU A 278 -0.73 -1.84 -12.09
N ASP A 279 -0.19 -2.71 -11.24
CA ASP A 279 -0.45 -2.79 -9.78
C ASP A 279 -1.88 -3.08 -9.33
N TYR A 280 -2.82 -3.29 -10.24
CA TYR A 280 -4.18 -3.61 -9.85
C TYR A 280 -4.27 -5.08 -9.41
N VAL A 281 -3.71 -5.38 -8.24
CA VAL A 281 -3.76 -6.68 -7.55
C VAL A 281 -4.66 -6.52 -6.33
N THR A 282 -5.77 -7.27 -6.32
CA THR A 282 -6.83 -7.12 -5.32
C THR A 282 -6.86 -8.27 -4.32
N GLU A 283 -7.91 -8.30 -3.49
CA GLU A 283 -8.17 -9.36 -2.51
C GLU A 283 -8.16 -10.76 -3.15
N LYS A 284 -8.46 -10.87 -4.45
CA LYS A 284 -8.51 -12.17 -5.17
C LYS A 284 -7.17 -12.90 -5.11
N PHE A 285 -6.08 -12.18 -5.33
CA PHE A 285 -4.74 -12.76 -5.28
C PHE A 285 -4.34 -13.08 -3.83
N PHE A 286 -4.45 -12.10 -2.93
CA PHE A 286 -4.01 -12.27 -1.54
C PHE A 286 -4.85 -13.29 -0.76
N GLN A 287 -6.17 -13.38 -0.96
CA GLN A 287 -6.99 -14.44 -0.36
C GLN A 287 -6.62 -15.83 -0.87
N SER A 288 -6.13 -15.94 -2.11
CA SER A 288 -5.58 -17.21 -2.62
C SER A 288 -4.31 -17.61 -1.88
N LEU A 289 -3.43 -16.64 -1.59
CA LEU A 289 -2.25 -16.87 -0.76
C LEU A 289 -2.63 -17.30 0.66
N VAL A 290 -3.58 -16.60 1.30
CA VAL A 290 -4.11 -16.96 2.64
C VAL A 290 -4.61 -18.41 2.63
N ALA A 291 -5.45 -18.79 1.65
CA ALA A 291 -6.02 -20.13 1.53
C ALA A 291 -4.98 -21.24 1.21
N GLY A 292 -3.72 -20.90 0.97
CA GLY A 292 -2.67 -21.86 0.61
C GLY A 292 -3.00 -22.60 -0.69
N THR A 293 -3.58 -21.89 -1.65
CA THR A 293 -3.92 -22.38 -2.99
C THR A 293 -3.10 -21.61 -4.02
N ILE A 294 -2.80 -22.22 -5.16
CA ILE A 294 -2.00 -21.56 -6.21
C ILE A 294 -2.94 -20.64 -7.01
N PRO A 295 -2.76 -19.30 -6.96
CA PRO A 295 -3.56 -18.40 -7.79
C PRO A 295 -3.24 -18.60 -9.27
N VAL A 296 -4.29 -18.69 -10.08
CA VAL A 296 -4.25 -18.55 -11.54
C VAL A 296 -4.76 -17.16 -11.87
N VAL A 297 -3.94 -16.33 -12.52
CA VAL A 297 -4.17 -14.90 -12.63
C VAL A 297 -4.46 -14.48 -14.06
N VAL A 298 -5.48 -13.65 -14.21
CA VAL A 298 -5.68 -12.72 -15.34
C VAL A 298 -5.74 -11.33 -14.69
N GLY A 299 -4.89 -10.40 -15.10
CA GLY A 299 -4.81 -9.09 -14.43
C GLY A 299 -3.55 -8.31 -14.78
N PRO A 300 -2.88 -7.67 -13.80
CA PRO A 300 -1.77 -6.76 -14.05
C PRO A 300 -0.64 -7.41 -14.84
N PRO A 301 -0.02 -6.69 -15.80
CA PRO A 301 1.14 -7.18 -16.54
C PRO A 301 2.38 -7.42 -15.67
N ASN A 302 2.39 -6.87 -14.46
CA ASN A 302 3.49 -6.95 -13.51
C ASN A 302 3.16 -7.77 -12.25
N ILE A 303 2.23 -8.73 -12.34
CA ILE A 303 1.81 -9.57 -11.21
C ILE A 303 2.97 -10.28 -10.48
N GLN A 304 4.08 -10.56 -11.17
CA GLN A 304 5.28 -11.15 -10.57
C GLN A 304 5.87 -10.31 -9.42
N ASP A 305 5.67 -8.98 -9.44
CA ASP A 305 6.14 -8.06 -8.40
C ASP A 305 5.42 -8.29 -7.06
N PHE A 306 4.24 -8.93 -7.11
CA PHE A 306 3.35 -9.20 -5.98
C PHE A 306 3.42 -10.65 -5.51
N ALA A 307 4.20 -11.51 -6.17
CA ALA A 307 4.27 -12.93 -5.84
C ALA A 307 5.21 -13.19 -4.66
N PRO A 308 4.84 -14.08 -3.70
CA PRO A 308 5.68 -14.38 -2.55
C PRO A 308 6.99 -15.08 -2.93
N SER A 309 6.97 -15.91 -3.98
CA SER A 309 8.14 -16.58 -4.54
C SER A 309 7.96 -16.88 -6.03
N PRO A 310 9.05 -17.13 -6.79
CA PRO A 310 8.94 -17.71 -8.12
C PRO A 310 8.15 -19.03 -8.09
N GLY A 311 7.28 -19.24 -9.09
CA GLY A 311 6.45 -20.45 -9.20
C GLY A 311 5.24 -20.50 -8.24
N SER A 312 4.99 -19.46 -7.43
CA SER A 312 3.86 -19.43 -6.49
C SER A 312 2.50 -19.14 -7.12
N PHE A 313 2.45 -18.83 -8.43
CA PHE A 313 1.23 -18.53 -9.17
C PHE A 313 1.37 -18.95 -10.63
N LEU A 314 0.25 -19.02 -11.35
CA LEU A 314 0.18 -19.21 -12.79
C LEU A 314 -0.42 -17.96 -13.44
N TYR A 315 0.13 -17.52 -14.57
CA TYR A 315 -0.31 -16.29 -15.24
C TYR A 315 -0.83 -16.58 -16.64
N ILE A 316 -2.04 -16.08 -16.93
CA ILE A 316 -2.62 -16.03 -18.26
C ILE A 316 -2.55 -14.57 -18.68
N LYS A 317 -1.52 -14.22 -19.44
CA LYS A 317 -1.28 -12.85 -19.91
C LYS A 317 -2.17 -12.53 -21.11
N GLU A 318 -2.38 -13.52 -21.96
CA GLU A 318 -3.26 -13.49 -23.13
C GLU A 318 -3.95 -14.85 -23.33
N LEU A 319 -4.92 -14.92 -24.25
CA LEU A 319 -5.75 -16.14 -24.40
C LEU A 319 -4.94 -17.34 -24.92
N GLU A 320 -3.89 -17.07 -25.67
CA GLU A 320 -2.96 -18.05 -26.22
C GLU A 320 -2.20 -18.80 -25.12
N ASP A 321 -2.06 -18.21 -23.93
CA ASP A 321 -1.39 -18.86 -22.79
C ASP A 321 -2.22 -19.96 -22.13
N VAL A 322 -3.55 -19.98 -22.35
CA VAL A 322 -4.48 -20.82 -21.60
C VAL A 322 -4.12 -22.30 -21.68
N GLU A 323 -3.72 -22.79 -22.85
CA GLU A 323 -3.36 -24.21 -23.03
C GLU A 323 -2.10 -24.58 -22.24
N SER A 324 -1.09 -23.72 -22.26
CA SER A 324 0.15 -23.87 -21.49
C SER A 324 -0.13 -23.84 -19.98
N VAL A 325 -0.97 -22.92 -19.53
CA VAL A 325 -1.38 -22.81 -18.13
C VAL A 325 -2.18 -24.03 -17.70
N ALA A 326 -3.14 -24.49 -18.50
CA ALA A 326 -3.91 -25.70 -18.23
C ALA A 326 -3.02 -26.95 -18.11
N LYS A 327 -2.01 -27.07 -19.00
CA LYS A 327 -1.01 -28.14 -18.91
C LYS A 327 -0.23 -28.06 -17.59
N SER A 328 0.14 -26.85 -17.16
CA SER A 328 0.84 -26.63 -15.89
C SER A 328 -0.04 -26.95 -14.68
N MET A 329 -1.33 -26.58 -14.72
CA MET A 329 -2.30 -26.93 -13.69
C MET A 329 -2.45 -28.45 -13.53
N ARG A 330 -2.57 -29.20 -14.63
CA ARG A 330 -2.62 -30.68 -14.60
C ARG A 330 -1.34 -31.29 -14.03
N TYR A 331 -0.18 -30.84 -14.53
CA TYR A 331 1.11 -31.32 -14.05
C TYR A 331 1.26 -31.13 -12.53
N LEU A 332 0.98 -29.92 -12.02
CA LEU A 332 1.01 -29.63 -10.59
C LEU A 332 -0.05 -30.42 -9.82
N ALA A 333 -1.24 -30.66 -10.39
CA ALA A 333 -2.26 -31.44 -9.73
C ALA A 333 -1.87 -32.91 -9.54
N GLU A 334 -1.17 -33.48 -10.53
CA GLU A 334 -0.73 -34.88 -10.56
C GLU A 334 0.62 -35.12 -9.88
N ASN A 335 1.41 -34.05 -9.66
CA ASN A 335 2.73 -34.12 -9.04
C ASN A 335 2.77 -33.38 -7.67
N PRO A 336 2.62 -34.11 -6.54
CA PRO A 336 2.62 -33.50 -5.22
C PRO A 336 3.89 -32.74 -4.86
N GLU A 337 5.05 -33.19 -5.32
CA GLU A 337 6.34 -32.53 -5.05
C GLU A 337 6.40 -31.16 -5.72
N ALA A 338 6.06 -31.08 -7.02
CA ALA A 338 6.02 -29.83 -7.76
C ALA A 338 4.96 -28.86 -7.20
N TYR A 339 3.79 -29.38 -6.79
CA TYR A 339 2.76 -28.58 -6.12
C TYR A 339 3.27 -28.00 -4.79
N ASN A 340 3.88 -28.84 -3.94
CA ASN A 340 4.42 -28.40 -2.66
C ASN A 340 5.56 -27.40 -2.82
N GLN A 341 6.38 -27.55 -3.86
CA GLN A 341 7.44 -26.59 -4.19
C GLN A 341 6.86 -25.19 -4.51
N SER A 342 5.67 -25.11 -5.13
CA SER A 342 4.99 -23.84 -5.41
C SER A 342 4.48 -23.13 -4.15
N LEU A 343 4.27 -23.87 -3.05
CA LEU A 343 3.79 -23.37 -1.76
C LEU A 343 4.87 -23.36 -0.67
N ARG A 344 6.12 -23.70 -1.00
CA ARG A 344 7.24 -23.83 -0.06
C ARG A 344 7.49 -22.56 0.76
N TRP A 345 7.22 -21.39 0.17
CA TRP A 345 7.30 -20.09 0.83
C TRP A 345 6.41 -19.96 2.07
N LYS A 346 5.36 -20.79 2.23
CA LYS A 346 4.53 -20.85 3.44
C LYS A 346 5.29 -21.36 4.67
N TYR A 347 6.39 -22.09 4.45
CA TYR A 347 7.19 -22.68 5.52
C TYR A 347 8.52 -21.95 5.69
N GLU A 348 9.16 -21.57 4.58
CA GLU A 348 10.47 -20.90 4.60
C GLU A 348 10.38 -19.37 4.72
N GLY A 349 9.17 -18.83 4.51
CA GLY A 349 8.92 -17.42 4.38
C GLY A 349 8.97 -16.93 2.92
N PRO A 350 8.28 -15.82 2.61
CA PRO A 350 8.30 -15.23 1.29
C PRO A 350 9.60 -14.44 1.04
N SER A 351 9.84 -14.08 -0.21
CA SER A 351 10.99 -13.28 -0.61
C SER A 351 11.06 -11.93 0.10
N ASP A 352 12.27 -11.38 0.23
CA ASP A 352 12.47 -10.03 0.78
C ASP A 352 11.72 -8.95 -0.01
N SER A 353 11.57 -9.13 -1.33
CA SER A 353 10.78 -8.22 -2.17
C SER A 353 9.31 -8.22 -1.79
N PHE A 354 8.73 -9.42 -1.58
CA PHE A 354 7.35 -9.55 -1.12
C PHE A 354 7.15 -8.98 0.28
N LYS A 355 8.07 -9.26 1.22
CA LYS A 355 8.03 -8.66 2.56
C LYS A 355 8.05 -7.13 2.46
N ALA A 356 9.00 -6.57 1.71
CA ALA A 356 9.10 -5.13 1.47
C ALA A 356 7.83 -4.54 0.83
N LEU A 357 7.11 -5.26 -0.03
CA LEU A 357 5.82 -4.82 -0.55
C LEU A 357 4.76 -4.78 0.56
N VAL A 358 4.53 -5.90 1.26
CA VAL A 358 3.45 -6.04 2.25
C VAL A 358 3.68 -5.13 3.46
N ASP A 359 4.94 -4.94 3.88
CA ASP A 359 5.33 -4.08 4.99
C ASP A 359 4.97 -2.60 4.77
N MET A 360 4.68 -2.17 3.53
CA MET A 360 4.15 -0.82 3.29
C MET A 360 2.84 -0.59 4.05
N ALA A 361 2.03 -1.64 4.25
CA ALA A 361 0.77 -1.57 4.98
C ALA A 361 0.94 -1.64 6.51
N ALA A 362 2.15 -1.91 7.02
CA ALA A 362 2.43 -1.79 8.46
C ALA A 362 2.22 -0.35 8.96
N VAL A 363 2.33 0.63 8.06
CA VAL A 363 1.92 2.01 8.33
C VAL A 363 0.60 2.28 7.60
N HIS A 364 -0.44 2.56 8.38
CA HIS A 364 -1.78 2.83 7.85
C HIS A 364 -1.76 3.95 6.79
N SER A 365 -2.55 3.80 5.72
CA SER A 365 -2.56 4.72 4.57
C SER A 365 -2.81 6.18 4.96
N SER A 366 -3.65 6.42 5.96
CA SER A 366 -3.91 7.76 6.51
C SER A 366 -2.68 8.38 7.20
N CYS A 367 -1.90 7.57 7.94
CA CYS A 367 -0.63 8.03 8.51
C CYS A 367 0.39 8.32 7.40
N ARG A 368 0.48 7.46 6.37
CA ARG A 368 1.35 7.70 5.20
C ARG A 368 0.97 8.99 4.45
N LEU A 369 -0.31 9.35 4.39
CA LEU A 369 -0.76 10.64 3.87
C LEU A 369 -0.24 11.82 4.73
N CYS A 370 -0.32 11.72 6.05
CA CYS A 370 0.25 12.74 6.94
C CYS A 370 1.77 12.86 6.81
N ILE A 371 2.49 11.74 6.70
CA ILE A 371 3.94 11.75 6.45
C ILE A 371 4.23 12.43 5.11
N HIS A 372 3.48 12.11 4.05
CA HIS A 372 3.63 12.76 2.75
C HIS A 372 3.44 14.28 2.83
N LEU A 373 2.36 14.74 3.49
CA LEU A 373 2.07 16.17 3.68
C LEU A 373 3.17 16.87 4.48
N ALA A 374 3.58 16.28 5.59
CA ALA A 374 4.64 16.84 6.44
C ALA A 374 6.00 16.88 5.70
N SER A 375 6.32 15.85 4.91
CA SER A 375 7.52 15.84 4.07
C SER A 375 7.46 16.93 3.01
N LYS A 376 6.33 17.12 2.33
CA LYS A 376 6.15 18.22 1.36
C LYS A 376 6.26 19.61 2.01
N SER A 377 5.82 19.75 3.25
CA SER A 377 6.00 20.97 4.04
C SER A 377 7.49 21.25 4.28
N ARG A 378 8.26 20.26 4.76
CA ARG A 378 9.71 20.40 4.98
C ARG A 378 10.47 20.68 3.69
N GLU A 379 10.17 19.95 2.62
CA GLU A 379 10.77 20.17 1.28
C GLU A 379 10.54 21.60 0.76
N LYS A 380 9.41 22.22 1.08
CA LYS A 380 9.13 23.61 0.71
C LYS A 380 9.99 24.57 1.51
N GLU A 381 10.13 24.35 2.81
CA GLU A 381 10.95 25.16 3.69
C GLU A 381 12.44 25.08 3.35
N GLU A 382 12.92 23.90 2.97
CA GLU A 382 14.32 23.66 2.58
C GLU A 382 14.77 24.41 1.33
N LYS A 383 13.84 25.01 0.58
CA LYS A 383 14.17 25.89 -0.55
C LYS A 383 14.59 27.29 -0.08
N SER A 384 14.44 27.61 1.20
CA SER A 384 14.84 28.89 1.79
C SER A 384 16.38 29.04 1.81
N PRO A 385 16.89 30.28 1.92
CA PRO A 385 18.32 30.53 1.95
C PRO A 385 19.05 29.82 3.10
N ASP A 386 18.43 29.66 4.26
CA ASP A 386 19.07 29.10 5.45
C ASP A 386 19.41 27.62 5.24
N PHE A 387 18.48 26.84 4.70
CA PHE A 387 18.72 25.43 4.36
C PHE A 387 19.68 25.24 3.18
N LYS A 388 19.73 26.20 2.25
CA LYS A 388 20.65 26.18 1.09
C LYS A 388 22.09 26.52 1.45
N LYS A 389 22.32 27.20 2.57
CA LYS A 389 23.66 27.56 3.06
C LYS A 389 24.34 26.45 3.86
N ARG A 390 23.60 25.38 4.20
CA ARG A 390 24.12 24.22 4.92
C ARG A 390 25.37 23.64 4.23
N PRO A 391 26.49 23.48 4.95
CA PRO A 391 27.71 22.91 4.39
C PRO A 391 27.52 21.53 3.76
N CYS A 392 26.77 20.64 4.42
CA CYS A 392 26.51 19.24 4.01
C CYS A 392 27.76 18.35 3.79
N LYS A 393 28.96 18.91 3.87
CA LYS A 393 30.25 18.23 3.81
C LYS A 393 31.34 19.09 4.44
N CYS A 394 32.35 18.43 4.99
CA CYS A 394 33.50 19.06 5.64
C CYS A 394 34.79 18.44 5.10
N THR A 395 35.74 19.26 4.68
CA THR A 395 37.03 18.79 4.14
C THR A 395 38.15 19.21 5.09
N ARG A 396 38.95 18.24 5.55
CA ARG A 396 40.16 18.47 6.34
C ARG A 396 41.32 17.65 5.76
N GLY A 397 42.37 18.34 5.32
CA GLY A 397 43.46 17.71 4.58
C GLY A 397 42.96 17.10 3.26
N SER A 398 43.22 15.81 3.06
CA SER A 398 42.79 15.05 1.88
C SER A 398 41.44 14.33 2.06
N GLU A 399 40.84 14.38 3.25
CA GLU A 399 39.60 13.68 3.55
C GLU A 399 38.40 14.63 3.55
N THR A 400 37.30 14.19 2.95
CA THR A 400 36.01 14.88 3.00
C THR A 400 34.98 13.99 3.67
N VAL A 401 34.27 14.50 4.66
CA VAL A 401 33.13 13.86 5.31
C VAL A 401 31.85 14.42 4.71
N TYR A 402 30.94 13.56 4.28
CA TYR A 402 29.62 13.89 3.74
C TYR A 402 28.56 13.67 4.80
N HIS A 403 27.64 14.62 4.96
CA HIS A 403 26.48 14.51 5.83
C HIS A 403 25.24 14.13 5.01
N ILE A 404 24.66 12.99 5.37
CA ILE A 404 23.55 12.35 4.68
C ILE A 404 22.42 12.14 5.68
N TYR A 405 21.17 12.25 5.24
CA TYR A 405 19.99 12.04 6.06
C TYR A 405 19.27 10.77 5.62
N VAL A 406 18.96 9.87 6.56
CA VAL A 406 18.31 8.58 6.26
C VAL A 406 17.15 8.35 7.22
N ARG A 407 16.01 7.91 6.70
CA ARG A 407 14.89 7.43 7.52
C ARG A 407 14.41 6.05 7.07
N GLU A 408 13.79 5.30 7.96
CA GLU A 408 13.05 4.11 7.54
C GLU A 408 11.82 4.51 6.71
N ARG A 409 11.54 3.78 5.64
CA ARG A 409 10.30 3.95 4.87
C ARG A 409 9.08 3.78 5.80
N GLY A 410 8.24 4.80 5.87
CA GLY A 410 7.06 4.82 6.75
C GLY A 410 7.28 5.59 8.07
N THR A 411 8.49 6.10 8.31
CA THR A 411 8.75 7.07 9.37
C THR A 411 8.91 8.49 8.81
N PHE A 412 8.88 9.49 9.69
CA PHE A 412 8.95 10.90 9.29
C PHE A 412 10.33 11.51 9.54
N GLU A 413 10.85 11.35 10.75
CA GLU A 413 12.13 11.91 11.17
C GLU A 413 13.32 11.20 10.50
N MET A 414 14.39 11.97 10.26
CA MET A 414 15.59 11.54 9.56
C MET A 414 16.78 11.50 10.51
N GLU A 415 17.61 10.48 10.36
CA GLU A 415 18.85 10.29 11.09
C GLU A 415 20.06 10.79 10.30
N SER A 416 20.98 11.44 10.98
CA SER A 416 22.27 11.84 10.42
C SER A 416 23.20 10.64 10.24
N ILE A 417 23.75 10.50 9.04
CA ILE A 417 24.76 9.53 8.63
C ILE A 417 25.96 10.29 8.07
N TYR A 418 27.16 9.93 8.50
CA TYR A 418 28.41 10.53 8.03
C TYR A 418 29.23 9.52 7.24
N LEU A 419 29.68 9.89 6.03
CA LEU A 419 30.53 9.05 5.19
C LEU A 419 31.81 9.78 4.78
N ARG A 420 32.94 9.08 4.86
CA ARG A 420 34.26 9.61 4.47
C ARG A 420 34.53 9.36 2.98
N SER A 421 35.19 10.30 2.31
CA SER A 421 35.57 10.23 0.89
C SER A 421 36.42 9.02 0.56
N SER A 422 37.23 8.55 1.51
CA SER A 422 38.04 7.34 1.44
C SER A 422 37.21 6.06 1.30
N ASN A 423 35.94 6.09 1.71
CA ASN A 423 35.08 4.91 1.79
C ASN A 423 33.65 5.15 1.23
N LEU A 424 33.51 5.99 0.20
CA LEU A 424 32.23 6.24 -0.47
C LEU A 424 31.85 5.06 -1.38
N THR A 425 31.37 3.98 -0.78
CA THR A 425 30.80 2.84 -1.49
C THR A 425 29.38 2.58 -1.00
N LEU A 426 28.59 1.88 -1.82
CA LEU A 426 27.23 1.47 -1.43
C LEU A 426 27.25 0.55 -0.21
N GLU A 427 28.26 -0.32 -0.09
CA GLU A 427 28.38 -1.23 1.06
C GLU A 427 28.72 -0.45 2.33
N SER A 428 29.68 0.47 2.27
CA SER A 428 30.02 1.32 3.42
C SER A 428 28.85 2.19 3.86
N PHE A 429 28.04 2.67 2.91
CA PHE A 429 26.81 3.39 3.22
C PHE A 429 25.80 2.50 3.94
N LYS A 430 25.57 1.28 3.43
CA LYS A 430 24.70 0.29 4.07
C LYS A 430 25.17 -0.06 5.49
N THR A 431 26.48 -0.26 5.69
CA THR A 431 27.06 -0.51 7.02
C THR A 431 26.84 0.68 7.94
N ALA A 432 27.07 1.91 7.48
CA ALA A 432 26.85 3.11 8.30
C ALA A 432 25.38 3.27 8.73
N VAL A 433 24.44 3.00 7.81
CA VAL A 433 23.00 2.98 8.13
C VAL A 433 22.68 1.91 9.16
N LEU A 434 23.18 0.69 8.99
CA LEU A 434 22.97 -0.39 9.98
C LEU A 434 23.53 0.00 11.35
N THR A 435 24.79 0.45 11.41
CA THR A 435 25.43 0.88 12.66
C THR A 435 24.63 1.98 13.36
N LYS A 436 24.19 3.01 12.63
CA LYS A 436 23.38 4.09 13.18
C LYS A 436 22.06 3.57 13.75
N PHE A 437 21.27 2.85 12.95
CA PHE A 437 19.95 2.39 13.39
C PHE A 437 20.03 1.35 14.51
N THR A 438 21.06 0.49 14.52
CA THR A 438 21.33 -0.41 15.65
C THR A 438 21.71 0.36 16.91
N SER A 439 22.54 1.40 16.82
CA SER A 439 22.92 2.21 17.99
C SER A 439 21.73 2.93 18.65
N LEU A 440 20.66 3.18 17.88
CA LEU A 440 19.42 3.78 18.34
C LEU A 440 18.44 2.75 18.94
N ASN A 441 18.80 1.46 18.96
CA ASN A 441 17.88 0.36 19.26
C ASN A 441 16.61 0.43 18.39
N HIS A 442 16.77 0.75 17.11
CA HIS A 442 15.66 0.98 16.20
C HIS A 442 14.83 -0.29 16.01
N VAL A 443 13.51 -0.14 16.11
CA VAL A 443 12.54 -1.21 15.84
C VAL A 443 11.87 -0.92 14.49
N PRO A 444 12.06 -1.78 13.47
CA PRO A 444 11.43 -1.58 12.17
C PRO A 444 9.92 -1.47 12.23
N VAL A 445 9.33 -0.60 11.41
CA VAL A 445 7.87 -0.33 11.40
C VAL A 445 7.03 -1.59 11.18
N TRP A 446 7.56 -2.59 10.49
CA TRP A 446 6.87 -3.85 10.22
C TRP A 446 6.84 -4.82 11.40
N LYS A 447 7.73 -4.68 12.39
CA LYS A 447 7.91 -5.67 13.46
C LYS A 447 6.65 -5.93 14.30
N PRO A 448 5.80 -4.93 14.61
CA PRO A 448 4.56 -5.17 15.36
C PRO A 448 3.49 -5.94 14.56
N GLU A 449 3.47 -5.77 13.24
CA GLU A 449 2.37 -6.26 12.37
C GLU A 449 2.72 -7.57 11.65
N ARG A 450 4.01 -7.82 11.39
CA ARG A 450 4.45 -9.03 10.69
C ARG A 450 4.19 -10.30 11.54
N PRO A 451 3.81 -11.45 10.95
CA PRO A 451 3.65 -12.70 11.69
C PRO A 451 4.94 -13.15 12.41
N GLU A 452 4.81 -13.76 13.59
CA GLU A 452 5.94 -14.13 14.45
C GLU A 452 6.99 -14.99 13.74
N ILE A 453 6.54 -15.94 12.91
CA ILE A 453 7.41 -16.81 12.09
C ILE A 453 8.33 -16.04 11.12
N LEU A 454 8.00 -14.78 10.79
CA LEU A 454 8.76 -13.94 9.87
C LEU A 454 9.51 -12.79 10.56
N LYS A 455 9.40 -12.62 11.88
CA LYS A 455 10.04 -11.49 12.58
C LYS A 455 11.54 -11.66 12.74
N GLY A 456 12.03 -12.91 12.80
CA GLY A 456 13.44 -13.19 13.05
C GLY A 456 13.91 -12.63 14.41
N GLY A 457 15.21 -12.38 14.52
CA GLY A 457 15.81 -11.74 15.70
C GLY A 457 15.72 -10.21 15.69
N ASP A 458 16.55 -9.57 16.51
CA ASP A 458 16.66 -8.10 16.58
C ASP A 458 17.67 -7.52 15.57
N GLU A 459 18.30 -8.37 14.77
CA GLU A 459 19.27 -7.95 13.75
C GLU A 459 18.57 -7.23 12.59
N LEU A 460 19.03 -6.00 12.32
CA LEU A 460 18.55 -5.23 11.19
C LEU A 460 19.20 -5.74 9.89
N LYS A 461 18.37 -6.00 8.88
CA LYS A 461 18.82 -6.30 7.53
C LYS A 461 18.31 -5.26 6.57
N VAL A 462 19.21 -4.51 5.95
CA VAL A 462 18.86 -3.58 4.86
C VAL A 462 18.53 -4.38 3.60
N TYR A 463 17.29 -4.24 3.13
CA TYR A 463 16.86 -4.72 1.81
C TYR A 463 17.23 -3.71 0.73
N LYS A 464 16.89 -2.44 0.93
CA LYS A 464 17.09 -1.40 -0.07
C LYS A 464 17.28 -0.03 0.56
N ILE A 465 18.14 0.78 -0.04
CA ILE A 465 18.31 2.20 0.25
C ILE A 465 18.16 2.96 -1.06
N TYR A 466 17.37 4.03 -1.07
CA TYR A 466 17.08 4.81 -2.27
C TYR A 466 16.84 6.29 -1.92
N PRO A 467 17.07 7.23 -2.85
CA PRO A 467 16.82 8.65 -2.63
C PRO A 467 15.37 8.90 -2.20
N ALA A 468 15.18 9.76 -1.20
CA ALA A 468 13.85 10.13 -0.73
C ALA A 468 13.05 10.85 -1.84
N GLY A 469 11.73 10.64 -1.86
CA GLY A 469 10.82 11.28 -2.82
C GLY A 469 10.50 10.45 -4.08
N LEU A 470 11.09 9.26 -4.23
CA LEU A 470 10.68 8.29 -5.25
C LEU A 470 9.29 7.70 -4.94
N THR A 471 8.55 7.31 -5.98
CA THR A 471 7.32 6.52 -5.81
C THR A 471 7.66 5.11 -5.31
N GLN A 472 6.68 4.39 -4.77
CA GLN A 472 6.92 3.03 -4.29
C GLN A 472 7.27 2.07 -5.43
N ARG A 473 6.71 2.26 -6.62
CA ARG A 473 7.12 1.54 -7.84
C ARG A 473 8.60 1.76 -8.13
N GLN A 474 9.04 3.02 -8.15
CA GLN A 474 10.43 3.36 -8.40
C GLN A 474 11.33 2.78 -7.31
N ALA A 475 11.00 3.03 -6.05
CA ALA A 475 11.76 2.58 -4.90
C ALA A 475 11.94 1.06 -4.88
N LEU A 476 10.88 0.27 -5.09
CA LEU A 476 10.95 -1.18 -5.00
C LEU A 476 11.52 -1.83 -6.27
N TYR A 477 11.07 -1.41 -7.46
CA TYR A 477 11.24 -2.22 -8.67
C TYR A 477 12.05 -1.57 -9.79
N THR A 478 12.23 -0.24 -9.80
CA THR A 478 12.91 0.45 -10.92
C THR A 478 14.27 1.02 -10.54
N PHE A 479 14.38 1.64 -9.37
CA PHE A 479 15.58 2.35 -8.95
C PHE A 479 16.66 1.37 -8.47
N LYS A 480 17.88 1.61 -8.93
CA LYS A 480 19.12 1.05 -8.39
C LYS A 480 20.26 1.99 -8.74
N PHE A 481 21.25 2.10 -7.86
CA PHE A 481 22.53 2.68 -8.23
C PHE A 481 23.29 1.72 -9.13
N ASN A 482 23.88 2.23 -10.22
CA ASN A 482 24.72 1.44 -11.13
C ASN A 482 26.17 1.39 -10.64
N GLY A 483 26.35 0.97 -9.39
CA GLY A 483 27.66 0.88 -8.71
C GLY A 483 28.07 2.13 -7.95
N ASP A 484 29.26 2.08 -7.35
CA ASP A 484 29.74 3.11 -6.42
C ASP A 484 29.97 4.48 -7.07
N VAL A 485 30.28 4.51 -8.38
CA VAL A 485 30.50 5.76 -9.12
C VAL A 485 29.20 6.57 -9.20
N ASP A 486 28.10 5.90 -9.56
CA ASP A 486 26.76 6.52 -9.64
C ASP A 486 26.31 7.04 -8.28
N PHE A 487 26.57 6.27 -7.21
CA PHE A 487 26.32 6.69 -5.84
C PHE A 487 27.13 7.94 -5.44
N ARG A 488 28.44 7.97 -5.73
CA ARG A 488 29.29 9.14 -5.47
C ARG A 488 28.80 10.38 -6.21
N SER A 489 28.52 10.25 -7.51
CA SER A 489 27.98 11.35 -8.32
C SER A 489 26.65 11.87 -7.78
N HIS A 490 25.81 10.99 -7.25
CA HIS A 490 24.57 11.39 -6.59
C HIS A 490 24.83 12.25 -5.35
N LEU A 491 25.75 11.84 -4.47
CA LEU A 491 26.11 12.60 -3.25
C LEU A 491 26.75 13.95 -3.58
N GLU A 492 27.58 14.00 -4.63
CA GLU A 492 28.22 15.25 -5.08
C GLU A 492 27.20 16.23 -5.67
N SER A 493 26.20 15.71 -6.39
CA SER A 493 25.18 16.54 -7.05
C SER A 493 24.03 16.96 -6.12
N ASN A 494 23.87 16.28 -4.98
CA ASN A 494 22.78 16.50 -4.03
C ASN A 494 23.35 16.75 -2.63
N PRO A 495 23.75 18.00 -2.29
CA PRO A 495 24.15 18.35 -0.94
C PRO A 495 23.05 18.01 0.07
N CYS A 496 23.44 17.45 1.22
CA CYS A 496 22.52 16.98 2.26
C CYS A 496 21.53 15.95 1.71
N ALA A 497 22.04 15.01 0.90
CA ALA A 497 21.26 13.97 0.26
C ALA A 497 20.38 13.24 1.28
N LYS A 498 19.15 12.96 0.88
CA LYS A 498 18.13 12.29 1.70
C LYS A 498 17.81 10.94 1.13
N PHE A 499 17.76 9.93 1.98
CA PHE A 499 17.45 8.56 1.60
C PHE A 499 16.36 7.97 2.49
N GLU A 500 15.66 6.99 1.92
CA GLU A 500 14.84 6.07 2.68
C GLU A 500 15.48 4.69 2.65
N VAL A 501 15.40 3.99 3.78
CA VAL A 501 15.83 2.60 3.94
C VAL A 501 14.63 1.68 4.18
N ILE A 502 14.68 0.49 3.59
CA ILE A 502 13.75 -0.60 3.87
C ILE A 502 14.53 -1.69 4.60
N PHE A 503 14.10 -2.01 5.82
CA PHE A 503 14.54 -3.19 6.55
C PHE A 503 13.59 -4.36 6.29
N VAL A 504 14.08 -5.61 6.26
CA VAL A 504 13.26 -6.83 6.02
C VAL A 504 13.62 -8.02 6.88
#